data_AF-A0A3D1UNM3-F1
#
_entry.id   AF-A0A3D1UNM3-F1
#
_cell.length_a   1.000
_cell.length_b   1.000
_cell.length_c   1.000
_cell.angle_alpha   90.00
_cell.angle_beta   90.00
_cell.angle_gamma   90.00
#
_symmetry.space_group_name_H-M   'P 1'
#
loop_
_entity.id
_entity.type
_entity.pdbx_description
1 polymer ?
#
loop_
_entity_poly.entity_id
_entity_poly.type
_entity_poly.pdbx_seq_one_letter_code
_entity_poly.pdbx_strand_id
1 'polypeptide(L)'
;MSVSEIAKLRAACGDYQLDGREVLIPYTDAELSHIYNGAGPDRWLPLARDVLTSLMMLYKPVVLIHDVQFEHSDGSEAGFQHTVACWRHNIRVIFDDNYPLWTWRWLLSREYRLRRAYWWSVMKTATIAISGDEARKAWIDAHNRRQTICV
;
A
#
# COMPACT_ATOMS: atom_id res chain seq x y z
N MET A 1 4.94 -6.84 -11.69
CA MET A 1 3.90 -6.01 -12.34
C MET A 1 4.46 -5.45 -13.64
N SER A 2 3.67 -5.17 -14.68
CA SER A 2 4.24 -4.59 -15.91
C SER A 2 4.68 -3.14 -15.71
N VAL A 3 5.65 -2.69 -16.51
CA VAL A 3 6.16 -1.30 -16.47
C VAL A 3 5.04 -0.30 -16.70
N SER A 4 4.11 -0.59 -17.62
CA SER A 4 2.95 0.27 -17.89
C SER A 4 1.99 0.37 -16.69
N GLU A 5 1.79 -0.72 -15.95
CA GLU A 5 0.97 -0.69 -14.73
C GLU A 5 1.64 0.11 -13.62
N ILE A 6 2.96 0.00 -13.45
CA ILE A 6 3.72 0.79 -12.49
C ILE A 6 3.65 2.28 -12.81
N ALA A 7 3.82 2.67 -14.09
CA ALA A 7 3.71 4.06 -14.52
C ALA A 7 2.33 4.65 -14.14
N LYS A 8 1.25 3.88 -14.31
CA LYS A 8 -0.10 4.28 -13.90
C LYS A 8 -0.23 4.43 -12.39
N LEU A 9 0.37 3.52 -11.61
CA LEU A 9 0.34 3.64 -10.15
C LEU A 9 1.14 4.86 -9.66
N ARG A 10 2.31 5.12 -10.27
CA ARG A 10 3.14 6.27 -9.94
C ARG A 10 2.40 7.59 -10.26
N ALA A 11 1.71 7.65 -11.40
CA ALA A 11 0.84 8.77 -11.74
C ALA A 11 -0.26 8.94 -10.68
N ALA A 12 -0.95 7.85 -10.31
CA ALA A 12 -1.99 7.88 -9.28
C ALA A 12 -1.46 8.38 -7.92
N CYS A 13 -0.23 8.02 -7.52
CA CYS A 13 0.39 8.57 -6.31
C CYS A 13 0.51 10.10 -6.36
N GLY A 14 0.79 10.67 -7.54
CA GLY A 14 0.83 12.11 -7.78
C GLY A 14 -0.56 12.74 -7.80
N ASP A 15 -1.51 12.12 -8.50
CA ASP A 15 -2.88 12.62 -8.65
C ASP A 15 -3.61 12.71 -7.30
N TYR A 16 -3.46 11.69 -6.44
CA TYR A 16 -3.97 11.71 -5.06
C TYR A 16 -3.14 12.57 -4.11
N GLN A 17 -1.99 13.11 -4.55
CA GLN A 17 -1.03 13.84 -3.71
C GLN A 17 -0.60 13.06 -2.46
N LEU A 18 -0.31 11.77 -2.62
CA LEU A 18 0.03 10.90 -1.49
C LEU A 18 1.32 11.36 -0.79
N ASP A 19 1.34 11.25 0.53
CA ASP A 19 2.52 11.49 1.36
C ASP A 19 3.60 10.45 1.03
N GLY A 20 4.86 10.88 1.04
CA GLY A 20 5.99 9.99 0.81
C GLY A 20 6.15 9.52 -0.64
N ARG A 21 5.36 10.03 -1.59
CA ARG A 21 5.52 9.74 -3.04
C ARG A 21 6.90 10.15 -3.58
N GLU A 22 7.60 11.03 -2.88
CA GLU A 22 8.94 11.52 -3.22
C GLU A 22 9.97 10.38 -3.24
N VAL A 23 9.76 9.32 -2.46
CA VAL A 23 10.63 8.13 -2.46
C VAL A 23 10.65 7.41 -3.82
N LEU A 24 9.65 7.68 -4.68
CA LEU A 24 9.56 7.08 -6.02
C LEU A 24 10.41 7.85 -7.06
N ILE A 25 10.79 9.10 -6.78
CA ILE A 25 11.48 9.99 -7.73
C ILE A 25 12.81 9.42 -8.25
N PRO A 26 13.66 8.80 -7.41
CA PRO A 26 14.96 8.29 -7.87
C PRO A 26 14.87 7.10 -8.83
N TYR A 27 13.70 6.48 -8.96
CA TYR A 27 13.53 5.22 -9.67
C TYR A 27 12.84 5.37 -11.02
N THR A 28 13.30 4.60 -12.00
CA THR A 28 12.58 4.34 -13.24
C THR A 28 11.39 3.40 -12.99
N ASP A 29 10.39 3.44 -13.87
CA ASP A 29 9.24 2.53 -13.77
C ASP A 29 9.64 1.05 -13.89
N ALA A 30 10.76 0.75 -14.56
CA ALA A 30 11.32 -0.59 -14.62
C ALA A 30 11.86 -1.04 -13.26
N GLU A 31 12.65 -0.21 -12.58
CA GLU A 31 13.17 -0.51 -11.23
C GLU A 31 12.03 -0.63 -10.21
N LEU A 32 11.07 0.28 -10.25
CA LEU A 32 9.87 0.20 -9.40
C LEU A 32 9.08 -1.09 -9.65
N SER A 33 9.06 -1.61 -10.88
CA SER A 33 8.41 -2.89 -11.20
C SER A 33 9.08 -4.10 -10.54
N HIS A 34 10.39 -4.01 -10.27
CA HIS A 34 11.18 -5.02 -9.56
C HIS A 34 11.05 -4.89 -8.05
N ILE A 35 10.92 -3.67 -7.52
CA ILE A 35 10.72 -3.43 -6.08
C ILE A 35 9.30 -3.81 -5.63
N TYR A 36 8.30 -3.60 -6.48
CA TYR A 36 6.91 -3.87 -6.15
C TYR A 36 6.68 -5.37 -5.87
N ASN A 37 6.51 -5.71 -4.60
CA ASN A 37 6.20 -7.07 -4.15
C ASN A 37 4.68 -7.27 -3.99
N GLY A 38 3.94 -6.17 -3.89
CA GLY A 38 2.48 -6.18 -3.77
C GLY A 38 1.99 -6.42 -2.35
N ALA A 39 0.66 -6.45 -2.18
CA ALA A 39 0.06 -6.66 -0.87
C ALA A 39 0.10 -8.16 -0.53
N GLY A 40 1.17 -8.63 0.11
CA GLY A 40 1.19 -9.99 0.70
C GLY A 40 2.60 -10.49 1.03
N PRO A 41 2.80 -11.17 2.18
CA PRO A 41 4.07 -11.81 2.50
C PRO A 41 4.45 -12.86 1.44
N ASP A 42 5.74 -13.05 1.18
CA ASP A 42 6.28 -14.06 0.25
C ASP A 42 5.86 -15.51 0.56
N ARG A 43 5.29 -15.75 1.76
CA ARG A 43 4.82 -17.06 2.22
C ARG A 43 3.34 -17.34 1.94
N TRP A 44 2.61 -16.42 1.31
CA TRP A 44 1.20 -16.66 0.99
C TRP A 44 1.06 -17.48 -0.29
N LEU A 45 0.11 -18.43 -0.28
CA LEU A 45 -0.25 -19.20 -1.47
C LEU A 45 -0.60 -18.24 -2.63
N PRO A 46 -0.24 -18.52 -3.89
CA PRO A 46 -0.48 -17.63 -5.03
C PRO A 46 -1.93 -17.13 -5.13
N LEU A 47 -2.90 -18.00 -4.83
CA LEU A 47 -4.33 -17.65 -4.81
C LEU A 47 -4.68 -16.57 -3.77
N ALA A 48 -4.00 -16.56 -2.61
CA ALA A 48 -4.21 -15.55 -1.57
C ALA A 48 -3.60 -14.19 -1.94
N ARG A 49 -2.49 -14.19 -2.70
CA ARG A 49 -1.87 -12.96 -3.24
C ARG A 49 -2.74 -12.33 -4.32
N ASP A 50 -3.32 -13.11 -5.22
CA ASP A 50 -4.22 -12.59 -6.27
C ASP A 50 -5.54 -12.08 -5.70
N VAL A 51 -6.08 -12.79 -4.69
CA VAL A 51 -7.25 -12.33 -3.93
C VAL A 51 -6.91 -11.05 -3.18
N LEU A 52 -5.79 -10.97 -2.46
CA LEU A 52 -5.42 -9.75 -1.72
C LEU A 52 -5.12 -8.58 -2.67
N THR A 53 -4.48 -8.83 -3.81
CA THR A 53 -4.23 -7.83 -4.87
C THR A 53 -5.53 -7.34 -5.51
N SER A 54 -6.52 -8.21 -5.69
CA SER A 54 -7.84 -7.85 -6.18
C SER A 54 -8.64 -7.10 -5.12
N LEU A 55 -8.57 -7.54 -3.85
CA LEU A 55 -9.17 -6.89 -2.69
C LEU A 55 -8.55 -5.51 -2.45
N MET A 56 -7.26 -5.31 -2.78
CA MET A 56 -6.50 -4.06 -2.60
C MET A 56 -6.31 -3.28 -3.89
N MET A 57 -7.03 -3.61 -4.97
CA MET A 57 -6.90 -2.94 -6.29
C MET A 57 -6.87 -1.42 -6.18
N LEU A 58 -7.78 -0.86 -5.37
CA LEU A 58 -7.90 0.58 -5.14
C LEU A 58 -6.66 1.17 -4.45
N TYR A 59 -6.03 0.41 -3.55
CA TYR A 59 -4.96 0.87 -2.67
C TYR A 59 -3.56 0.47 -3.16
N LYS A 60 -3.43 -0.08 -4.39
CA LYS A 60 -2.13 -0.39 -5.01
C LYS A 60 -1.13 0.79 -5.01
N PRO A 61 -1.53 2.07 -5.17
CA PRO A 61 -0.59 3.19 -5.06
C PRO A 61 0.06 3.29 -3.67
N VAL A 62 -0.70 3.03 -2.60
CA VAL A 62 -0.17 3.03 -1.22
C VAL A 62 0.83 1.89 -1.01
N VAL A 63 0.53 0.72 -1.59
CA VAL A 63 1.43 -0.44 -1.56
C VAL A 63 2.75 -0.13 -2.25
N LEU A 64 2.73 0.55 -3.39
CA LEU A 64 3.96 0.95 -4.09
C LEU A 64 4.85 1.85 -3.22
N ILE A 65 4.27 2.87 -2.56
CA ILE A 65 5.04 3.74 -1.66
C ILE A 65 5.61 2.93 -0.48
N HIS A 66 4.79 2.06 0.12
CA HIS A 66 5.21 1.20 1.22
C HIS A 66 6.37 0.27 0.85
N ASP A 67 6.32 -0.38 -0.31
CA ASP A 67 7.36 -1.30 -0.76
C ASP A 67 8.70 -0.57 -0.96
N VAL A 68 8.67 0.65 -1.52
CA VAL A 68 9.89 1.47 -1.68
C VAL A 68 10.38 2.04 -0.34
N GLN A 69 9.49 2.42 0.58
CA GLN A 69 9.87 2.78 1.96
C GLN A 69 10.56 1.62 2.68
N PHE A 70 10.11 0.39 2.45
CA PHE A 70 10.76 -0.80 2.97
C PHE A 70 12.11 -1.06 2.32
N GLU A 71 12.26 -0.81 1.02
CA GLU A 71 13.53 -0.94 0.30
C GLU A 71 14.63 -0.08 0.95
N HIS A 72 14.27 1.11 1.43
CA HIS A 72 15.16 2.03 2.14
C HIS A 72 15.10 1.94 3.67
N SER A 73 14.47 0.91 4.23
CA SER A 73 14.32 0.82 5.67
C SER A 73 15.67 0.68 6.39
N ASP A 74 15.84 1.45 7.46
CA ASP A 74 16.92 1.34 8.45
C ASP A 74 16.68 0.27 9.52
N GLY A 75 15.56 -0.47 9.44
CA GLY A 75 15.14 -1.45 10.43
C GLY A 75 14.73 -0.87 11.78
N SER A 76 14.62 0.45 11.92
CA SER A 76 14.30 1.09 13.19
C SER A 76 12.80 1.11 13.47
N GLU A 77 12.45 1.14 14.76
CA GLU A 77 11.07 1.33 15.20
C GLU A 77 10.49 2.66 14.69
N ALA A 78 11.30 3.72 14.71
CA ALA A 78 10.90 5.04 14.23
C ALA A 78 10.58 5.01 12.72
N GLY A 79 11.41 4.34 11.91
CA GLY A 79 11.18 4.14 10.48
C GLY A 79 9.91 3.34 10.20
N PHE A 80 9.65 2.29 10.98
CA PHE A 80 8.40 1.52 10.90
C PHE A 80 7.18 2.41 11.22
N GLN A 81 7.20 3.14 12.34
CA GLN A 81 6.08 4.00 12.73
C GLN A 81 5.83 5.13 11.70
N HIS A 82 6.89 5.68 11.11
CA HIS A 82 6.77 6.66 10.03
C HIS A 82 6.05 6.07 8.80
N THR A 83 6.47 4.88 8.36
CA THR A 83 5.85 4.14 7.26
C THR A 83 4.37 3.85 7.55
N VAL A 84 4.05 3.42 8.77
CA VAL A 84 2.67 3.16 9.20
C VAL A 84 1.81 4.43 9.21
N ALA A 85 2.37 5.55 9.67
CA ALA A 85 1.66 6.84 9.66
C ALA A 85 1.35 7.30 8.23
N CYS A 86 2.35 7.22 7.34
CA CYS A 86 2.21 7.50 5.91
C CYS A 86 1.12 6.61 5.27
N TRP A 87 1.15 5.29 5.53
CA TRP A 87 0.11 4.36 5.08
C TRP A 87 -1.28 4.78 5.52
N ARG A 88 -1.47 5.08 6.82
CA ARG A 88 -2.77 5.44 7.41
C ARG A 88 -3.35 6.70 6.77
N HIS A 89 -2.50 7.70 6.50
CA HIS A 89 -2.92 8.90 5.80
C HIS A 89 -3.33 8.59 4.36
N ASN A 90 -2.42 8.01 3.58
CA ASN A 90 -2.60 7.77 2.15
C ASN A 90 -3.79 6.86 1.83
N ILE A 91 -3.97 5.78 2.58
CA ILE A 91 -5.10 4.87 2.34
C ILE A 91 -6.45 5.55 2.59
N ARG A 92 -6.48 6.52 3.51
CA ARG A 92 -7.67 7.31 3.81
C ARG A 92 -7.95 8.35 2.72
N VAL A 93 -6.91 9.01 2.20
CA VAL A 93 -7.02 9.95 1.06
C VAL A 93 -7.68 9.28 -0.13
N ILE A 94 -7.17 8.11 -0.56
CA ILE A 94 -7.74 7.36 -1.69
C ILE A 94 -9.20 6.99 -1.41
N PHE A 95 -9.51 6.51 -0.20
CA PHE A 95 -10.86 6.10 0.16
C PHE A 95 -11.85 7.26 0.11
N ASP A 96 -11.51 8.42 0.68
CA ASP A 96 -12.42 9.58 0.71
C ASP A 96 -12.58 10.25 -0.65
N ASP A 97 -11.57 10.19 -1.52
CA ASP A 97 -11.67 10.67 -2.91
C ASP A 97 -12.60 9.80 -3.77
N ASN A 98 -12.46 8.47 -3.65
CA ASN A 98 -13.28 7.53 -4.43
C ASN A 98 -14.69 7.33 -3.86
N TYR A 99 -14.85 7.49 -2.54
CA TYR A 99 -16.11 7.27 -1.84
C TYR A 99 -16.48 8.43 -0.89
N PRO A 100 -16.60 9.67 -1.40
CA PRO A 100 -16.99 10.81 -0.58
C PRO A 100 -18.40 10.64 -0.01
N LEU A 101 -18.66 11.24 1.14
CA LEU A 101 -19.99 11.24 1.77
C LEU A 101 -20.90 12.36 1.23
N TRP A 102 -20.32 13.42 0.64
CA TRP A 102 -21.04 14.60 0.17
C TRP A 102 -21.71 14.42 -1.20
N THR A 103 -21.57 13.26 -1.84
CA THR A 103 -22.25 12.96 -3.11
C THR A 103 -23.68 12.50 -2.89
N TRP A 104 -24.59 12.90 -3.79
CA TRP A 104 -25.97 12.39 -3.82
C TRP A 104 -26.05 10.86 -3.92
N ARG A 105 -25.03 10.21 -4.49
CA ARG A 105 -24.94 8.73 -4.55
C ARG A 105 -25.00 8.10 -3.16
N TRP A 106 -24.46 8.75 -2.13
CA TRP A 106 -24.54 8.27 -0.75
C TRP A 106 -25.98 8.12 -0.27
N LEU A 107 -26.82 9.12 -0.54
CA LEU A 107 -28.22 9.13 -0.16
C LEU A 107 -29.07 8.22 -1.05
N LEU A 108 -28.85 8.27 -2.36
CA LEU A 108 -29.76 7.69 -3.35
C LEU A 108 -29.40 6.26 -3.79
N SER A 109 -28.14 5.82 -3.63
CA SER A 109 -27.69 4.51 -4.14
C SER A 109 -27.31 3.55 -3.02
N ARG A 110 -28.10 2.47 -2.86
CA ARG A 110 -27.75 1.34 -1.98
C ARG A 110 -26.45 0.67 -2.43
N GLU A 111 -26.25 0.50 -3.73
CA GLU A 111 -25.04 -0.10 -4.29
C GLU A 111 -23.79 0.70 -3.89
N TYR A 112 -23.85 2.04 -3.99
CA TYR A 112 -22.75 2.91 -3.57
C TYR A 112 -22.42 2.73 -2.09
N ARG A 113 -23.44 2.66 -1.21
CA ARG A 113 -23.24 2.43 0.22
C ARG A 113 -22.59 1.08 0.51
N LEU A 114 -22.99 0.02 -0.21
CA LEU A 114 -22.39 -1.30 -0.08
C LEU A 114 -20.93 -1.32 -0.55
N ARG A 115 -20.63 -0.72 -1.72
CA ARG A 115 -19.26 -0.61 -2.23
C ARG A 115 -18.37 0.20 -1.28
N ARG A 116 -18.87 1.33 -0.77
CA ARG A 116 -18.16 2.14 0.23
C ARG A 116 -17.88 1.34 1.51
N ALA A 117 -18.87 0.61 2.02
CA ALA A 117 -18.69 -0.23 3.21
C ALA A 117 -17.66 -1.34 2.98
N TYR A 118 -17.66 -1.96 1.80
CA TYR A 118 -16.64 -2.93 1.40
C TYR A 118 -15.23 -2.31 1.41
N TRP A 119 -15.01 -1.19 0.72
CA TRP A 119 -13.70 -0.55 0.64
C TRP A 119 -13.24 0.04 1.97
N TRP A 120 -14.16 0.45 2.83
CA TRP A 120 -13.88 0.82 4.21
C TRP A 120 -13.35 -0.36 5.01
N SER A 121 -13.97 -1.54 4.89
CA SER A 121 -13.50 -2.77 5.55
C SER A 121 -12.12 -3.18 5.05
N VAL A 122 -11.87 -3.12 3.74
CA VAL A 122 -10.54 -3.37 3.16
C VAL A 122 -9.51 -2.40 3.75
N MET A 123 -9.81 -1.10 3.77
CA MET A 123 -8.94 -0.07 4.34
C MET A 123 -8.57 -0.40 5.79
N LYS A 124 -9.58 -0.68 6.63
CA LYS A 124 -9.38 -0.99 8.05
C LYS A 124 -8.55 -2.26 8.25
N THR A 125 -8.86 -3.33 7.54
CA THR A 125 -8.14 -4.61 7.64
C THR A 125 -6.69 -4.46 7.18
N ALA A 126 -6.45 -3.78 6.05
CA ALA A 126 -5.10 -3.55 5.55
C ALA A 126 -4.27 -2.70 6.51
N THR A 127 -4.85 -1.63 7.07
CA THR A 127 -4.18 -0.84 8.10
C THR A 127 -3.84 -1.66 9.36
N ILE A 128 -4.73 -2.54 9.81
CA ILE A 128 -4.42 -3.42 10.96
C ILE A 128 -3.27 -4.36 10.61
N ALA A 129 -3.31 -4.97 9.42
CA ALA A 129 -2.31 -5.93 8.97
C ALA A 129 -0.89 -5.34 8.89
N ILE A 130 -0.75 -4.06 8.50
CA ILE A 130 0.56 -3.42 8.36
C ILE A 130 1.05 -2.68 9.61
N SER A 131 0.19 -2.46 10.62
CA SER A 131 0.53 -1.64 11.79
C SER A 131 0.63 -2.38 13.13
N GLY A 132 0.34 -3.69 13.15
CA GLY A 132 0.42 -4.52 14.35
C GLY A 132 1.85 -4.92 14.72
N ASP A 133 2.03 -5.43 15.94
CA ASP A 133 3.32 -5.92 16.44
C ASP A 133 3.93 -7.03 15.58
N GLU A 134 3.12 -7.91 15.02
CA GLU A 134 3.61 -8.97 14.12
C GLU A 134 4.11 -8.40 12.80
N ALA A 135 3.51 -7.32 12.29
CA ALA A 135 3.98 -6.64 11.09
C ALA A 135 5.32 -5.94 11.35
N ARG A 136 5.45 -5.33 12.53
CA ARG A 136 6.69 -4.71 13.01
C ARG A 136 7.83 -5.72 13.16
N LYS A 137 7.57 -6.86 13.78
CA LYS A 137 8.54 -7.98 13.85
C LYS A 137 8.94 -8.45 12.45
N ALA A 138 7.95 -8.69 11.58
CA ALA A 138 8.22 -9.11 10.20
C ALA A 138 9.04 -8.10 9.40
N TRP A 139 8.79 -6.80 9.60
CA TRP A 139 9.55 -5.70 9.00
C TRP A 139 11.03 -5.73 9.43
N ILE A 140 11.28 -5.81 10.74
CA ILE A 140 12.64 -5.88 11.31
C ILE A 140 13.35 -7.17 10.86
N ASP A 141 12.68 -8.32 10.94
CA ASP A 141 13.23 -9.61 10.52
C ASP A 141 13.57 -9.65 9.02
N ALA A 142 12.76 -9.00 8.18
CA ALA A 142 13.01 -8.92 6.76
C ALA A 142 14.12 -7.91 6.41
N HIS A 143 14.29 -6.83 7.18
CA HIS A 143 15.47 -5.97 7.08
C HIS A 143 16.76 -6.73 7.47
N ASN A 144 16.76 -7.43 8.60
CA ASN A 144 17.92 -8.18 9.09
C ASN A 144 18.37 -9.27 8.09
N ARG A 145 17.41 -9.98 7.47
CA ARG A 145 17.72 -10.98 6.43
C ARG A 145 18.37 -10.37 5.19
N ARG A 146 17.95 -9.17 4.76
CA ARG A 146 18.58 -8.46 3.63
C ARG A 146 20.03 -8.09 3.94
N GLN A 147 20.33 -7.70 5.18
CA GLN A 147 21.71 -7.43 5.61
C GLN A 147 22.58 -8.70 5.59
N THR A 148 22.04 -9.87 5.96
CA THR A 148 22.83 -11.13 6.04
C THR A 148 23.20 -11.71 4.67
N ILE A 149 22.40 -11.46 3.62
CA ILE A 149 22.64 -11.96 2.26
C ILE A 149 23.72 -11.16 1.53
N CYS A 150 24.02 -9.94 1.99
CA CYS A 150 25.02 -9.04 1.41
C CYS A 150 26.40 -9.12 2.08
N VAL A 151 26.66 -10.16 2.90
CA VAL A 151 27.95 -10.44 3.55
C VAL A 151 28.64 -11.63 2.91
#